data_AF-A0A3D1ZB98-F1
#
_entry.id   AF-A0A3D1ZB98-F1
#
_cell.length_a   1.000
_cell.length_b   1.000
_cell.length_c   1.000
_cell.angle_alpha   90.00
_cell.angle_beta   90.00
_cell.angle_gamma   90.00
#
_symmetry.space_group_name_H-M   'P 1'
#
loop_
_entity.id
_entity.type
_entity.pdbx_description
1 polymer ?
#
loop_
_entity_poly.entity_id
_entity_poly.type
_entity_poly.pdbx_seq_one_letter_code
_entity_poly.pdbx_strand_id
1 'polypeptide(L)' 'VNDKKSIEAMLNGDPAKFFEISREESDSRRICGLPPTYLMLRLLEGAKGDSFGYDQCPADDQNASAVSIVGALLYDG' A
#
# COMPACT_ATOMS: atom_id res chain seq x y z
N VAL A 1 -10.89 -2.90 3.81
CA VAL A 1 -11.13 -1.44 4.03
C VAL A 1 -9.82 -0.67 4.16
N ASN A 2 -8.88 -1.09 5.02
CA ASN A 2 -7.60 -0.39 5.19
C ASN A 2 -6.64 -0.52 3.99
N ASP A 3 -6.67 -1.64 3.24
CA ASP A 3 -5.90 -1.76 1.99
C ASP A 3 -6.25 -0.64 1.01
N LYS A 4 -7.53 -0.37 0.81
CA LYS A 4 -8.00 0.73 -0.03
C LYS A 4 -7.47 2.10 0.42
N LYS A 5 -7.45 2.37 1.72
CA LYS A 5 -6.91 3.63 2.27
C LYS A 5 -5.40 3.76 2.04
N SER A 6 -4.64 2.68 2.25
CA SER A 6 -3.21 2.66 1.97
C SER A 6 -2.93 2.86 0.48
N ILE A 7 -3.71 2.22 -0.39
CA ILE A 7 -3.62 2.40 -1.84
C ILE A 7 -3.95 3.84 -2.21
N GLU A 8 -5.03 4.43 -1.72
CA GLU A 8 -5.37 5.84 -1.96
C GLU A 8 -4.25 6.79 -1.51
N ALA A 9 -3.63 6.54 -0.35
CA ALA A 9 -2.47 7.33 0.09
C ALA A 9 -1.27 7.18 -0.86
N MET A 10 -1.00 5.97 -1.37
CA MET A 10 0.02 5.74 -2.39
C MET A 10 -0.28 6.51 -3.67
N LEU A 11 -1.51 6.41 -4.19
CA LEU A 11 -1.92 7.06 -5.45
C LEU A 11 -1.92 8.59 -5.37
N ASN A 12 -2.08 9.15 -4.18
CA ASN A 12 -1.97 10.59 -3.93
C ASN A 12 -0.54 11.05 -3.63
N GLY A 13 0.45 10.16 -3.71
CA GLY A 13 1.85 10.51 -3.40
C GLY A 13 2.04 10.97 -1.95
N ASP A 14 1.24 10.45 -1.00
CA ASP A 14 1.21 10.89 0.40
C ASP A 14 1.94 9.88 1.32
N PRO A 15 3.26 10.05 1.52
CA PRO A 15 4.05 9.16 2.36
C PRO A 15 3.63 9.21 3.84
N ALA A 16 3.20 10.37 4.33
CA ALA A 16 2.81 10.55 5.73
C ALA A 16 1.53 9.77 5.99
N LYS A 17 0.50 9.95 5.16
CA LYS A 17 -0.77 9.25 5.32
C LYS A 17 -0.61 7.74 5.17
N PHE A 18 0.21 7.28 4.22
CA PHE A 18 0.50 5.86 4.05
C PHE A 18 1.10 5.23 5.33
N PHE A 19 2.09 5.90 5.93
CA PHE A 19 2.71 5.44 7.16
C PHE A 19 1.77 5.49 8.37
N GLU A 20 1.00 6.56 8.50
CA GLU A 20 0.03 6.74 9.59
C GLU A 20 -1.02 5.63 9.63
N ILE A 21 -1.54 5.20 8.47
CA ILE A 21 -2.51 4.10 8.40
C ILE A 21 -1.92 2.79 8.95
N SER A 22 -0.66 2.46 8.61
CA SER A 22 0.04 1.28 9.14
C SER A 22 0.32 1.40 10.63
N ARG A 23 0.66 2.61 11.10
CA ARG A 23 0.90 2.88 12.53
C ARG A 23 -0.38 2.74 13.36
N GLU A 24 -1.49 3.29 12.90
CA GLU A 24 -2.81 3.21 13.56
C GLU A 24 -3.27 1.77 13.77
N GLU A 25 -2.91 0.87 12.86
CA GLU A 25 -3.24 -0.56 12.95
C GLU A 25 -2.12 -1.42 13.59
N SER A 26 -1.09 -0.79 14.18
CA SER A 26 0.08 -1.44 14.77
C SER A 26 0.74 -2.45 13.83
N ASP A 27 0.80 -2.13 12.53
CA ASP A 27 1.29 -2.99 11.45
C ASP A 27 0.66 -4.40 11.43
N SER A 28 -0.61 -4.53 11.82
CA SER A 28 -1.31 -5.82 11.87
C SER A 28 -1.42 -6.51 10.51
N ARG A 29 -1.42 -5.76 9.41
CA ARG A 29 -1.42 -6.27 8.03
C ARG A 29 -0.04 -6.72 7.53
N ARG A 30 1.05 -6.42 8.25
CA ARG A 30 2.43 -6.83 7.91
C ARG A 30 2.76 -6.54 6.46
N ILE A 31 2.64 -5.27 6.05
CA ILE A 31 2.85 -4.87 4.67
C ILE A 31 4.32 -5.14 4.32
N CYS A 32 4.57 -6.19 3.54
CA CYS A 32 5.93 -6.66 3.23
C CYS A 32 6.80 -5.60 2.54
N GLY A 33 6.16 -4.66 1.83
CA GLY A 33 6.80 -3.53 1.17
C GLY A 33 6.76 -2.21 1.94
N LEU A 34 6.43 -2.18 3.25
CA LEU A 34 6.23 -0.91 3.98
C LEU A 34 7.43 0.05 3.87
N PRO A 35 8.68 -0.35 4.20
CA PRO A 35 9.83 0.56 4.05
C PRO A 35 10.11 1.03 2.62
N PRO A 36 10.22 0.15 1.59
CA PRO A 36 10.51 0.61 0.24
C PRO A 36 9.37 1.44 -0.35
N THR A 37 8.10 1.13 -0.06
CA THR A 37 6.97 1.96 -0.52
C THR A 37 6.99 3.34 0.12
N TYR A 38 7.23 3.44 1.43
CA TYR A 38 7.36 4.75 2.09
C TYR A 38 8.49 5.59 1.48
N LEU A 39 9.66 4.99 1.27
CA LEU A 39 10.80 5.68 0.66
C LEU A 39 10.52 6.12 -0.78
N MET A 40 9.88 5.26 -1.58
CA MET A 40 9.44 5.59 -2.93
C MET A 40 8.52 6.83 -2.92
N LEU A 41 7.52 6.86 -2.03
CA LEU A 41 6.61 8.00 -1.90
C LEU A 41 7.31 9.27 -1.40
N ARG A 42 8.33 9.16 -0.53
CA ARG A 42 9.15 10.32 -0.12
C ARG A 42 9.98 10.89 -1.27
N LEU A 43 10.48 10.03 -2.17
CA LEU A 43 11.27 10.45 -3.33
C LEU A 43 10.37 11.06 -4.43
N LEU A 44 9.13 10.59 -4.52
CA LEU A 44 8.13 11.03 -5.50
C LEU A 44 7.07 11.92 -4.85
N GLU A 45 7.44 12.71 -3.84
CA GLU A 45 6.48 13.53 -3.07
C GLU A 45 5.72 14.49 -4.00
N GLY A 46 4.39 14.40 -4.02
CA GLY A 46 3.52 15.17 -4.92
C GLY A 46 3.17 14.48 -6.26
N ALA A 47 3.69 13.27 -6.51
CA ALA A 47 3.28 12.46 -7.66
C ALA A 47 1.80 12.06 -7.60
N LYS A 48 1.25 11.73 -8.77
CA LYS A 48 -0.08 11.13 -8.91
C LYS A 48 0.05 9.68 -9.30
N GLY A 49 -1.00 8.90 -9.11
CA GLY A 49 -0.99 7.52 -9.55
C GLY A 49 -2.34 6.92 -9.87
N ASP A 50 -2.26 5.81 -10.58
CA ASP A 50 -3.38 4.93 -10.92
C ASP A 50 -3.12 3.52 -10.39
N SER A 51 -4.18 2.80 -10.02
CA SER A 51 -4.11 1.39 -9.66
C SER A 51 -4.58 0.50 -10.80
N PHE A 52 -3.87 -0.60 -11.04
CA PHE A 52 -4.06 -1.49 -12.20
C PHE A 52 -4.45 -2.92 -11.81
N GLY A 53 -5.09 -3.07 -10.65
CA GLY A 53 -5.56 -4.36 -10.16
C GLY A 53 -5.37 -4.49 -8.67
N TYR A 54 -6.24 -5.28 -8.08
CA TYR A 54 -6.20 -5.66 -6.68
C TYR A 54 -6.66 -7.11 -6.60
N ASP A 55 -5.89 -7.93 -5.90
CA ASP A 55 -6.25 -9.33 -5.68
C ASP A 55 -5.87 -9.78 -4.27
N GLN A 56 -6.51 -10.85 -3.81
CA GLN A 56 -6.18 -11.54 -2.57
C GLN A 56 -6.01 -13.02 -2.82
N CYS A 57 -4.83 -13.54 -2.49
CA CYS A 57 -4.54 -14.95 -2.59
C CYS A 57 -4.36 -15.57 -1.19
N PRO A 58 -4.71 -16.87 -1.03
CA PRO A 58 -4.38 -17.60 0.19
C PRO A 58 -2.88 -17.55 0.49
N ALA A 59 -2.55 -17.34 1.75
CA ALA A 59 -1.17 -17.30 2.24
C ALA A 59 -0.73 -18.62 2.88
N ASP A 60 -1.66 -19.56 3.04
CA ASP A 60 -1.43 -20.89 3.59
C ASP A 60 -2.38 -21.93 2.96
N ASP A 61 -2.00 -23.21 3.07
CA ASP A 61 -2.74 -24.34 2.50
C ASP A 61 -4.13 -24.57 3.16
N GLN A 62 -4.39 -23.93 4.29
CA GLN A 62 -5.62 -24.05 5.06
C GLN A 62 -6.60 -22.89 4.80
N ASN A 63 -6.26 -21.94 3.92
CA ASN A 63 -6.98 -20.68 3.70
C ASN A 63 -7.26 -19.89 5.00
N ALA A 64 -6.40 -20.02 6.01
CA ALA A 64 -6.56 -19.31 7.29
C ALA A 64 -6.08 -17.86 7.24
N SER A 65 -5.24 -17.54 6.25
CA SER A 65 -4.72 -16.20 6.01
C SER A 65 -4.60 -15.90 4.51
N ALA A 66 -4.54 -14.61 4.16
CA ALA A 66 -4.46 -14.12 2.79
C ALA A 66 -3.45 -12.97 2.67
N VAL A 67 -2.87 -12.82 1.49
CA VAL A 67 -2.03 -11.67 1.11
C VAL A 67 -2.79 -10.82 0.09
N SER A 68 -2.82 -9.51 0.32
CA SER A 68 -3.31 -8.53 -0.66
C SER A 68 -2.20 -8.13 -1.63
N ILE A 69 -2.50 -8.10 -2.92
CA ILE A 69 -1.59 -7.68 -4.00
C ILE A 69 -2.23 -6.51 -4.74
N VAL A 70 -1.46 -5.45 -4.98
CA VAL A 70 -1.90 -4.28 -5.75
C VAL A 70 -0.83 -3.87 -6.75
N GLY A 71 -1.26 -3.55 -7.98
CA GLY A 71 -0.44 -2.85 -8.96
C GLY A 71 -0.74 -1.35 -8.91
N ALA A 72 0.29 -0.51 -8.77
CA ALA A 72 0.15 0.94 -8.81
C ALA A 72 1.23 1.56 -9.71
N LEU A 73 0.84 2.54 -10.53
CA LEU A 73 1.74 3.37 -11.31
C LEU A 73 1.78 4.76 -10.69
N LEU A 74 2.97 5.29 -10.45
CA LEU A 74 3.17 6.67 -10.02
C LEU A 74 3.89 7.46 -11.11
N TYR A 75 3.44 8.69 -11.35
CA TYR A 75 3.96 9.57 -12.40
C TYR A 75 3.93 11.03 -11.96
N ASP A 76 4.83 11.82 -12.54
CA ASP A 76 4.86 13.27 -12.37
C ASP A 76 3.75 13.92 -13.22
N GLY A 77 3.14 14.97 -12.68
CA GLY A 77 1.89 15.57 -13.16
C GLY A 77 2.03 16.54 -14.32
#